data_AF-A0A524L8Z1-F1
#
_entry.id   AF-A0A524L8Z1-F1
#
_cell.length_a   1.000
_cell.length_b   1.000
_cell.length_c   1.000
_cell.angle_alpha   90.00
_cell.angle_beta   90.00
_cell.angle_gamma   90.00
#
_symmetry.space_group_name_H-M   'P 1'
#
loop_
_entity.id
_entity.type
_entity.pdbx_description
1 polymer ?
#
loop_
_entity_poly.entity_id
_entity_poly.type
_entity_poly.pdbx_seq_one_letter_code
_entity_poly.pdbx_strand_id
1 'polypeptide(L)'
;MQMKKKIGLLVLSITFILIILNFAPQVDPIAAIPNTPIQNEVSLSVTPAPVPPPSMIAYWELNENGGTIIHDSIVPYVNGTTFRDPRWVAGVAQSGLEILNGQYIDFGR
;
A
#
# COMPACT_ATOMS: atom_id res chain seq x y z
N MET A 1 -27.63 -60.31 25.90
CA MET A 1 -27.05 -58.98 25.56
C MET A 1 -26.07 -59.16 24.40
N GLN A 2 -26.33 -58.65 23.17
CA GLN A 2 -25.33 -58.33 22.09
C GLN A 2 -25.91 -58.13 20.65
N MET A 3 -27.23 -58.17 20.38
CA MET A 3 -27.72 -58.05 18.97
C MET A 3 -28.00 -56.63 18.44
N LYS A 4 -27.91 -55.57 19.26
CA LYS A 4 -28.15 -54.19 18.78
C LYS A 4 -26.89 -53.46 18.24
N LYS A 5 -25.67 -53.97 18.50
CA LYS A 5 -24.42 -53.37 18.01
C LYS A 5 -24.05 -53.76 16.57
N LYS A 6 -24.55 -54.90 16.06
CA LYS A 6 -24.16 -55.42 14.74
C LYS A 6 -24.84 -54.68 13.56
N ILE A 7 -26.10 -54.26 13.71
CA ILE A 7 -26.81 -53.51 12.65
C ILE A 7 -26.21 -52.10 12.45
N GLY A 8 -25.90 -51.38 13.53
CA GLY A 8 -25.33 -50.03 13.44
C GLY A 8 -23.94 -50.00 12.80
N LEU A 9 -23.10 -51.00 13.10
CA LEU A 9 -21.76 -51.13 12.52
C LEU A 9 -21.82 -51.51 11.03
N LEU A 10 -22.79 -52.32 10.62
CA LEU A 10 -22.99 -52.72 9.21
C LEU A 10 -23.46 -51.54 8.35
N VAL A 11 -24.39 -50.71 8.86
CA VAL A 11 -24.89 -49.52 8.16
C VAL A 11 -23.81 -48.43 8.05
N LEU A 12 -23.02 -48.22 9.10
CA LEU A 12 -21.90 -47.27 9.07
C LEU A 12 -20.82 -47.72 8.06
N SER A 13 -20.52 -49.03 7.98
CA SER A 13 -19.57 -49.60 7.02
C SER A 13 -20.02 -49.46 5.56
N ILE A 14 -21.30 -49.79 5.26
CA ILE A 14 -21.86 -49.67 3.91
C ILE A 14 -21.88 -48.21 3.46
N THR A 15 -22.27 -47.28 4.34
CA THR A 15 -22.31 -45.85 4.02
C THR A 15 -20.91 -45.28 3.81
N PHE A 16 -19.93 -45.70 4.62
CA PHE A 16 -18.52 -45.29 4.48
C PHE A 16 -17.88 -45.84 3.19
N ILE A 17 -18.19 -47.08 2.80
CA ILE A 17 -17.77 -47.68 1.52
C ILE A 17 -18.37 -46.92 0.33
N LEU A 18 -19.65 -46.54 0.39
CA LEU A 18 -20.33 -45.73 -0.65
C LEU A 18 -19.76 -44.30 -0.76
N ILE A 19 -19.26 -43.72 0.33
CA ILE A 19 -18.55 -42.43 0.31
C ILE A 19 -17.18 -42.57 -0.37
N ILE A 20 -16.42 -43.63 -0.07
CA ILE A 20 -15.09 -43.83 -0.67
C ILE A 20 -15.16 -44.11 -2.18
N LEU A 21 -16.19 -44.83 -2.65
CA LEU A 21 -16.38 -45.12 -4.08
C LEU A 21 -16.77 -43.88 -4.92
N ASN A 22 -17.35 -42.83 -4.31
CA ASN A 22 -17.76 -41.62 -5.02
C ASN A 22 -16.64 -40.57 -5.21
N PHE A 23 -15.47 -40.77 -4.58
CA PHE A 23 -14.36 -39.80 -4.60
C PHE A 23 -13.13 -40.33 -5.36
N ALA A 24 -13.33 -41.02 -6.48
CA ALA A 24 -12.23 -41.22 -7.42
C ALA A 24 -11.98 -39.90 -8.18
N PRO A 25 -10.83 -39.22 -8.02
CA PRO A 25 -10.49 -38.08 -8.87
C PRO A 25 -10.39 -38.60 -10.31
N GLN A 26 -11.35 -38.21 -11.16
CA GLN A 26 -11.24 -38.46 -12.59
C GLN A 26 -10.11 -37.57 -13.10
N VAL A 27 -8.95 -38.16 -13.36
CA VAL A 27 -7.88 -37.49 -14.10
C VAL A 27 -8.26 -37.62 -15.57
N ASP A 28 -8.84 -36.56 -16.14
CA ASP A 28 -9.04 -36.53 -17.58
C ASP A 28 -7.67 -36.72 -18.26
N PRO A 29 -7.53 -37.64 -19.23
CA PRO A 29 -6.28 -37.79 -19.95
C PRO A 29 -5.98 -36.47 -20.65
N ILE A 30 -4.81 -35.89 -20.36
CA ILE A 30 -4.28 -34.78 -21.15
C ILE A 30 -4.29 -35.23 -22.61
N ALA A 31 -5.15 -34.60 -23.42
CA ALA A 31 -5.12 -34.77 -24.85
C ALA A 31 -3.70 -34.39 -25.30
N ALA A 32 -3.02 -35.31 -25.98
CA ALA A 32 -1.70 -35.06 -26.55
C ALA A 32 -1.77 -33.78 -27.39
N ILE A 33 -1.19 -32.70 -26.89
CA ILE A 33 -1.01 -31.48 -27.66
C ILE A 33 -0.03 -31.87 -28.77
N PRO A 34 -0.39 -31.78 -30.06
CA PRO A 34 0.61 -31.91 -31.11
C PRO A 34 1.67 -30.85 -30.83
N ASN A 35 2.95 -31.24 -30.82
CA ASN A 35 4.07 -30.33 -30.65
C ASN A 35 4.07 -29.30 -31.79
N THR A 36 3.29 -28.23 -31.66
CA THR A 36 3.47 -27.02 -32.43
C THR A 36 4.76 -26.37 -31.91
N PRO A 37 5.69 -25.99 -32.80
CA PRO A 37 6.86 -25.23 -32.37
C PRO A 37 6.36 -23.99 -31.62
N ILE A 38 6.78 -23.84 -30.37
CA ILE A 38 6.48 -22.65 -29.56
C ILE A 38 7.23 -21.48 -30.20
N GLN A 39 6.59 -20.81 -31.15
CA GLN A 39 6.98 -19.47 -31.59
C GLN A 39 6.06 -18.54 -30.82
N ASN A 40 6.50 -18.10 -29.64
CA ASN A 40 6.02 -16.89 -28.98
C ASN A 40 6.92 -16.66 -27.76
N GLU A 41 8.06 -16.01 -27.98
CA GLU A 41 8.68 -15.20 -26.94
C GLU A 41 7.61 -14.17 -26.51
N VAL A 42 6.93 -14.42 -25.38
CA VAL A 42 6.06 -13.43 -24.77
C VAL A 42 6.96 -12.26 -24.39
N SER A 43 7.01 -11.26 -25.25
CA SER A 43 7.68 -10.00 -24.98
C SER A 43 6.86 -9.31 -23.91
N LEU A 44 7.16 -9.57 -22.64
CA LEU A 44 6.60 -8.83 -21.51
C LEU A 44 7.07 -7.38 -21.66
N SER A 45 6.23 -6.53 -22.23
CA SER A 45 6.45 -5.09 -22.19
C SER A 45 6.30 -4.68 -20.72
N VAL A 46 7.42 -4.67 -19.99
CA VAL A 46 7.49 -4.03 -18.69
C VAL A 46 7.40 -2.53 -18.99
N THR A 47 6.17 -2.02 -19.12
CA THR A 47 5.93 -0.59 -19.01
C THR A 47 6.47 -0.21 -17.64
N PRO A 48 7.53 0.62 -17.52
CA PRO A 48 7.96 1.08 -16.22
C PRO A 48 6.73 1.71 -15.56
N ALA A 49 6.44 1.27 -14.33
CA ALA A 49 5.39 1.90 -13.55
C ALA A 49 5.64 3.42 -13.59
N PRO A 50 4.59 4.26 -13.68
CA PRO A 50 4.76 5.70 -13.60
C PRO A 50 5.63 5.97 -12.38
N VAL A 51 6.77 6.65 -12.57
CA VAL A 51 7.57 7.12 -11.45
C VAL A 51 6.60 7.94 -10.61
N PRO A 52 6.27 7.53 -9.37
CA PRO A 52 5.38 8.32 -8.55
C PRO A 52 5.99 9.72 -8.45
N PRO A 53 5.21 10.79 -8.62
CA PRO A 53 5.72 12.14 -8.44
C PRO A 53 6.42 12.21 -7.08
N PRO A 54 7.55 12.92 -6.96
CA PRO A 54 8.25 13.02 -5.69
C PRO A 54 7.25 13.45 -4.61
N SER A 55 7.15 12.67 -3.53
CA SER A 55 6.32 13.03 -2.39
C SER A 55 6.84 14.35 -1.82
N MET A 56 5.99 15.36 -1.72
CA MET A 56 6.34 16.60 -1.04
C MET A 56 6.65 16.28 0.43
N ILE A 57 7.88 16.54 0.86
CA ILE A 57 8.36 16.14 2.19
C ILE A 57 8.25 17.26 3.23
N ALA A 58 8.05 18.51 2.79
CA ALA A 58 7.79 19.68 3.63
C ALA A 58 7.16 20.81 2.81
N TYR A 59 6.34 21.65 3.45
CA TYR A 59 5.79 22.88 2.87
C TYR A 59 5.46 23.89 3.96
N TRP A 60 5.85 25.15 3.76
CA TRP A 60 5.62 26.23 4.73
C TRP A 60 4.83 27.36 4.08
N GLU A 61 3.66 27.67 4.64
CA GLU A 61 2.77 28.70 4.12
C GLU A 61 3.23 30.13 4.44
N LEU A 62 4.03 30.30 5.50
CA LEU A 62 4.53 31.60 5.97
C LEU A 62 3.39 32.59 6.23
N ASN A 63 2.31 32.14 6.87
CA ASN A 63 1.09 32.89 7.12
C ASN A 63 0.64 32.85 8.59
N GLU A 64 1.51 32.47 9.51
CA GLU A 64 1.22 32.27 10.93
C GLU A 64 0.85 33.56 11.67
N ASN A 65 1.11 34.73 11.07
CA ASN A 65 0.77 36.05 11.60
C ASN A 65 1.44 36.37 12.95
N GLY A 66 2.50 35.64 13.31
CA GLY A 66 3.20 35.84 14.57
C GLY A 66 4.18 34.72 14.94
N GLY A 67 5.02 35.00 15.93
CA GLY A 67 5.96 34.04 16.49
C GLY A 67 7.26 33.89 15.69
N THR A 68 8.10 32.98 16.17
CA THR A 68 9.42 32.67 15.59
C THR A 68 9.52 31.26 15.00
N ILE A 69 8.44 30.48 15.10
CA ILE A 69 8.34 29.12 14.56
C ILE A 69 7.47 29.16 13.31
N ILE A 70 8.00 28.64 12.21
CA ILE A 70 7.30 28.44 10.95
C ILE A 70 6.88 26.97 10.88
N HIS A 71 5.58 26.71 10.78
CA HIS A 71 5.06 25.34 10.85
C HIS A 71 5.03 24.72 9.46
N ASP A 72 5.58 23.51 9.34
CA ASP A 72 5.37 22.71 8.12
C ASP A 72 3.89 22.28 8.09
N SER A 73 3.23 22.62 6.99
CA SER A 73 1.79 22.43 6.78
C SER A 73 1.46 21.04 6.24
N ILE A 74 2.47 20.20 5.96
CA ILE A 74 2.28 18.77 5.64
C ILE A 74 2.45 17.93 6.91
N VAL A 75 3.58 18.10 7.60
CA VAL A 75 3.95 17.30 8.78
C VAL A 75 4.64 18.17 9.82
N PRO A 76 4.35 18.05 11.13
CA PRO A 76 4.90 18.95 12.16
C PRO A 76 6.40 18.71 12.47
N TYR A 77 7.09 17.86 11.70
CA TYR A 77 8.44 17.40 12.01
C TYR A 77 9.54 18.27 11.39
N VAL A 78 9.21 19.13 10.42
CA VAL A 78 10.18 20.00 9.73
C VAL A 78 9.83 21.48 9.94
N ASN A 79 9.70 21.93 11.18
CA ASN A 79 9.41 23.33 11.45
C ASN A 79 10.64 24.23 11.22
N GLY A 80 10.41 25.42 10.68
CA GLY A 80 11.42 26.46 10.56
C GLY A 80 11.52 27.32 11.82
N THR A 81 12.69 27.91 12.05
CA THR A 81 12.91 28.94 13.07
C THR A 81 13.44 30.22 12.42
N THR A 82 12.83 31.35 12.74
CA THR A 82 13.27 32.65 12.25
C THR A 82 14.46 33.17 13.05
N PHE A 83 15.40 33.84 12.38
CA PHE A 83 16.54 34.48 13.00
C PHE A 83 16.67 35.95 12.63
N ARG A 84 17.11 36.76 13.60
CA ARG A 84 17.30 38.22 13.49
C ARG A 84 16.00 38.97 13.20
N ASP A 85 14.92 38.48 13.78
CA ASP A 85 13.62 39.13 13.87
C ASP A 85 12.98 39.57 12.54
N PRO A 86 12.71 38.63 11.59
CA PRO A 86 11.84 38.91 10.45
C PRO A 86 10.45 39.36 10.90
N ARG A 87 9.78 40.15 10.06
CA ARG A 87 8.51 40.79 10.43
C ARG A 87 7.32 40.13 9.75
N TRP A 88 6.28 39.82 10.54
CA TRP A 88 4.97 39.47 10.00
C TRP A 88 4.25 40.71 9.46
N VAL A 89 3.87 40.66 8.19
CA VAL A 89 3.19 41.73 7.45
C VAL A 89 1.91 41.19 6.81
N ALA A 90 1.05 42.08 6.29
CA ALA A 90 -0.08 41.65 5.49
C ALA A 90 0.41 40.93 4.22
N GLY A 91 -0.16 39.78 3.91
CA GLY A 91 0.18 38.96 2.76
C GLY A 91 -1.06 38.44 2.02
N VAL A 92 -0.83 37.70 0.92
CA VAL A 92 -1.91 37.16 0.08
C VAL A 92 -2.81 36.18 0.85
N ALA A 93 -2.24 35.45 1.81
CA ALA A 93 -2.96 34.53 2.69
C ALA A 93 -3.20 35.17 4.08
N GLN A 94 -3.68 36.42 4.10
CA GLN A 94 -3.93 37.24 5.31
C GLN A 94 -2.66 37.71 6.04
N SER A 95 -1.57 36.94 6.04
CA SER A 95 -0.24 37.38 6.48
C SER A 95 0.88 36.84 5.58
N GLY A 96 2.09 37.35 5.79
CA GLY A 96 3.32 36.98 5.11
C GLY A 96 4.54 37.33 5.97
N LEU A 97 5.68 36.69 5.73
CA LEU A 97 6.94 37.00 6.42
C LEU A 97 7.84 37.89 5.54
N GLU A 98 8.12 39.11 6.00
CA GLU A 98 9.09 40.02 5.40
C GLU A 98 10.49 39.71 5.93
N ILE A 99 11.42 39.44 5.01
CA ILE A 99 12.83 39.18 5.30
C ILE A 99 13.67 40.33 4.73
N LEU A 100 14.35 41.06 5.62
CA LEU A 100 15.26 42.15 5.30
C LEU A 100 16.73 41.73 5.43
N ASN A 101 17.63 42.70 5.32
CA ASN A 101 19.05 42.43 5.13
C ASN A 101 19.67 41.68 6.31
N GLY A 102 20.10 40.43 6.04
CA GLY A 102 20.72 39.54 7.03
C GLY A 102 19.74 38.74 7.89
N GLN A 103 18.44 38.84 7.65
CA GLN A 103 17.42 37.98 8.27
C GLN A 103 17.29 36.67 7.52
N TYR A 104 16.87 35.60 8.20
CA TYR A 104 16.69 34.29 7.57
C TYR A 104 15.76 33.37 8.37
N ILE A 105 15.33 32.30 7.72
CA ILE A 105 14.66 31.17 8.36
C ILE A 105 15.61 29.97 8.24
N ASP A 106 15.76 29.21 9.30
CA ASP A 106 16.42 27.91 9.30
C ASP A 106 15.35 26.82 9.35
N PHE A 107 15.28 25.97 8.33
CA PHE A 107 14.34 24.84 8.26
C PHE A 107 14.95 23.51 8.73
N GLY A 108 16.15 23.56 9.32
CA GLY A 108 16.92 22.37 9.64
C GLY A 108 17.64 21.80 8.41
N ARG A 109 18.69 21.03 8.66
CA ARG A 109 19.37 20.21 7.64
C ARG A 109 18.65 18.90 7.42
#